data_AF-V6TRT4-F1
#
_entry.id   AF-V6TRT4-F1
#
_cell.length_a   1.000
_cell.length_b   1.000
_cell.length_c   1.000
_cell.angle_alpha   90.00
_cell.angle_beta   90.00
_cell.angle_gamma   90.00
#
_symmetry.space_group_name_H-M   'P 1'
#
loop_
_entity.id
_entity.type
_entity.pdbx_description
1 polymer ?
#
loop_
_entity_poly.entity_id
_entity_poly.type
_entity_poly.pdbx_seq_one_letter_code
_entity_poly.pdbx_strand_id
1 'polypeptide(L)'
;MALNLVYPGQVNMHRVRMNAINEWERSENFKIIQDVLSRNNIDKGIDVNKLVTGKYMDNFEFFQWFKWFFDQNYKGSRTGATDSAAKAPKQGNRSGSTAGSAQHAKVTGSSGPSTDAKELEDLRRQIAKSQLESQFYFDKLHEIEIYMDQMNELMTQVEIAEPEDSPFYIKNVVKKIEDILYAEYHQ
;
A
#
# COMPACT_ATOMS: atom_id res chain seq x y z
N MET A 1 4.53 6.39 20.98
CA MET A 1 5.74 5.53 21.01
C MET A 1 6.49 5.55 19.68
N ALA A 2 5.84 5.29 18.53
CA ALA A 2 6.48 5.29 17.21
C ALA A 2 7.31 6.55 16.90
N LEU A 3 6.78 7.74 17.17
CA LEU A 3 7.50 8.99 16.91
C LEU A 3 8.76 9.16 17.80
N ASN A 4 8.76 8.59 19.00
CA ASN A 4 9.94 8.58 19.88
C ASN A 4 11.02 7.60 19.41
N LEU A 5 10.66 6.59 18.61
CA LEU A 5 11.63 5.69 17.98
C LEU A 5 12.32 6.35 16.78
N VAL A 6 11.60 7.22 16.06
CA VAL A 6 12.13 7.98 14.92
C VAL A 6 12.95 9.18 15.40
N TYR A 7 12.45 9.92 16.40
CA TYR A 7 13.11 11.09 16.99
C TYR A 7 13.23 10.95 18.51
N PRO A 8 14.21 10.18 19.01
CA PRO A 8 14.42 9.99 20.44
C PRO A 8 14.62 11.32 21.17
N GLY A 9 13.93 11.49 22.30
CA GLY A 9 14.05 12.67 23.16
C GLY A 9 13.33 13.93 22.65
N GLN A 10 12.75 13.91 21.46
CA GLN A 10 11.98 15.04 20.93
C GLN A 10 10.49 14.99 21.31
N VAL A 11 9.99 13.82 21.69
CA VAL A 11 8.61 13.63 22.16
C VAL A 11 8.56 13.84 23.67
N ASN A 12 7.72 14.76 24.15
CA ASN A 12 7.48 14.92 25.58
C ASN A 12 6.57 13.80 26.10
N MET A 13 7.17 12.64 26.37
CA MET A 13 6.46 11.42 26.78
C MET A 13 5.69 11.59 28.10
N HIS A 14 6.09 12.51 28.98
CA HIS A 14 5.37 12.80 30.24
C HIS A 14 4.00 13.43 29.98
N ARG A 15 3.85 14.18 28.88
CA ARG A 15 2.57 14.81 28.52
C ARG A 15 1.67 13.89 27.68
N VAL A 16 2.18 12.76 27.22
CA VAL A 16 1.43 11.83 26.38
C VAL A 16 0.51 10.97 27.25
N ARG A 17 -0.79 11.02 26.99
CA ARG A 17 -1.80 10.19 27.65
C ARG A 17 -2.00 8.90 26.85
N MET A 18 -1.42 7.78 27.29
CA MET A 18 -1.47 6.51 26.55
C MET A 18 -2.87 5.89 26.47
N ASN A 19 -3.69 6.11 27.50
CA ASN A 19 -5.06 5.58 27.59
C ASN A 19 -6.09 6.70 27.40
N ALA A 20 -5.87 7.59 26.43
CA ALA A 20 -6.76 8.72 26.14
C ALA A 20 -8.12 8.22 25.62
N ILE A 21 -9.19 8.44 26.38
CA ILE A 21 -10.57 8.04 26.01
C ILE A 21 -11.34 9.27 25.51
N ASN A 22 -11.08 10.44 26.10
CA ASN A 22 -11.81 11.65 25.78
C ASN A 22 -11.19 12.38 24.57
N GLU A 23 -12.02 13.13 23.85
CA GLU A 23 -11.59 13.92 22.70
C GLU A 23 -10.50 14.94 23.05
N TRP A 24 -10.64 15.64 24.17
CA TRP A 24 -9.65 16.61 24.61
C TRP A 24 -8.27 15.96 24.88
N GLU A 25 -8.24 14.74 25.42
CA GLU A 25 -7.00 13.98 25.65
C GLU A 25 -6.36 13.55 24.32
N ARG A 26 -7.17 13.10 23.36
CA ARG A 26 -6.68 12.81 22.00
C ARG A 26 -6.15 14.08 21.32
N SER A 27 -6.82 15.21 21.51
CA SER A 27 -6.40 16.51 20.94
C SER A 27 -5.03 16.94 21.47
N GLU A 28 -4.79 16.80 22.78
CA GLU A 28 -3.47 17.04 23.37
C GLU A 28 -2.39 16.15 22.76
N ASN A 29 -2.67 14.86 22.61
CA ASN A 29 -1.73 13.90 22.01
C ASN A 29 -1.39 14.25 20.55
N PHE A 30 -2.38 14.61 19.72
CA PHE A 30 -2.15 14.98 18.33
C PHE A 30 -1.38 16.29 18.17
N LYS A 31 -1.57 17.26 19.08
CA LYS A 31 -0.76 18.49 19.11
C LYS A 31 0.71 18.22 19.42
N ILE A 32 1.00 17.25 20.30
CA ILE A 32 2.38 16.80 20.56
C ILE A 32 3.00 16.21 19.28
N ILE A 33 2.23 15.44 18.50
CA ILE A 33 2.69 14.90 17.22
C ILE A 33 2.98 16.02 16.23
N GLN A 34 2.08 16.99 16.07
CA GLN A 34 2.29 18.16 15.21
C GLN A 34 3.57 18.92 15.58
N ASP A 35 3.76 19.24 16.85
CA ASP A 35 4.94 19.97 17.32
C ASP A 35 6.25 19.26 16.96
N VAL A 36 6.31 17.94 17.15
CA VAL A 36 7.50 17.15 16.76
C VAL A 36 7.71 17.16 15.24
N LEU A 37 6.65 17.07 14.44
CA LEU A 37 6.76 17.11 12.98
C LEU A 37 7.20 18.48 12.48
N SER A 38 6.62 19.57 13.02
CA SER A 38 7.02 20.94 12.70
C SER A 38 8.49 21.20 13.06
N ARG A 39 8.96 20.73 14.21
CA ARG A 39 10.38 20.84 14.61
C ARG A 39 11.34 20.12 13.66
N ASN A 40 10.88 19.09 12.96
CA ASN A 40 11.66 18.36 11.96
C ASN A 40 11.40 18.83 10.51
N ASN A 41 10.75 19.98 10.34
CA ASN A 41 10.38 20.55 9.03
C ASN A 41 9.54 19.61 8.16
N ILE A 42 8.64 18.84 8.78
CA ILE A 42 7.71 17.96 8.06
C ILE A 42 6.40 18.72 7.86
N ASP A 43 6.19 19.22 6.64
CA ASP A 43 4.98 19.94 6.25
C ASP A 43 3.86 18.97 5.86
N LYS A 44 3.31 18.28 6.87
CA LYS A 44 2.06 17.52 6.74
C LYS A 44 0.95 18.28 7.45
N GLY A 45 -0.04 18.73 6.68
CA GLY A 45 -1.28 19.31 7.21
C GLY A 45 -2.09 18.27 7.99
N ILE A 46 -1.82 18.14 9.29
CA ILE A 46 -2.57 17.28 10.21
C ILE A 46 -3.73 18.09 10.79
N ASP A 47 -4.96 17.76 10.43
CA ASP A 47 -6.15 18.38 11.02
C ASP A 47 -6.53 17.64 12.31
N VAL A 48 -6.09 18.18 13.45
CA VAL A 48 -6.35 17.60 14.77
C VAL A 48 -7.84 17.46 15.05
N ASN A 49 -8.66 18.43 14.63
CA ASN A 49 -10.10 18.40 14.94
C ASN A 49 -10.77 17.22 14.24
N LYS A 50 -10.42 16.96 12.98
CA LYS A 50 -10.95 15.81 12.25
C LYS A 50 -10.49 14.49 12.84
N LEU A 51 -9.21 14.37 13.19
CA LEU A 51 -8.67 13.13 13.75
C LEU A 51 -9.26 12.78 15.11
N VAL A 52 -9.45 13.78 15.97
CA VAL A 52 -9.97 13.61 17.33
C VAL A 52 -11.40 13.07 17.35
N THR A 53 -12.23 13.41 16.35
CA THR A 53 -13.61 12.89 16.23
C THR A 53 -13.67 11.37 15.99
N GLY A 54 -12.55 10.74 15.61
CA GLY A 54 -12.49 9.31 15.35
C GLY A 54 -13.15 8.89 14.03
N LYS A 55 -13.49 9.83 13.14
CA LYS A 55 -14.02 9.51 11.81
C LYS A 55 -13.02 8.66 11.03
N TYR A 56 -13.51 7.53 10.50
CA TYR A 56 -12.67 6.49 9.92
C TYR A 56 -11.80 7.01 8.77
N MET A 57 -12.38 7.73 7.80
CA MET A 57 -11.66 8.19 6.61
C MET A 57 -10.45 9.08 6.96
N ASP A 58 -10.66 10.10 7.80
CA ASP A 58 -9.60 11.04 8.17
C ASP A 58 -8.49 10.35 8.98
N ASN A 59 -8.87 9.44 9.90
CA ASN A 59 -7.91 8.68 10.70
C ASN A 59 -7.13 7.66 9.85
N PHE A 60 -7.81 7.01 8.91
CA PHE A 60 -7.19 6.03 8.02
C PHE A 60 -6.16 6.71 7.10
N GLU A 61 -6.49 7.85 6.50
CA GLU A 61 -5.56 8.62 5.68
C GLU A 61 -4.31 9.04 6.48
N PHE A 62 -4.51 9.53 7.70
CA PHE A 62 -3.40 9.87 8.59
C PHE A 62 -2.52 8.67 8.90
N PHE A 63 -3.10 7.50 9.22
CA PHE A 63 -2.30 6.30 9.52
C PHE A 63 -1.57 5.74 8.32
N GLN A 64 -2.17 5.81 7.13
CA GLN A 64 -1.50 5.42 5.88
C GLN A 64 -0.26 6.27 5.64
N TRP A 65 -0.40 7.60 5.75
CA TRP A 65 0.74 8.51 5.65
C TRP A 65 1.76 8.27 6.77
N PHE A 66 1.30 8.12 8.02
CA PHE A 66 2.17 7.95 9.18
C PHE A 66 2.98 6.66 9.10
N LYS A 67 2.42 5.59 8.55
CA LYS A 67 3.14 4.33 8.29
C LYS A 67 4.24 4.53 7.26
N TRP A 68 3.93 5.17 6.13
CA TRP A 68 4.95 5.51 5.13
C TRP A 68 6.05 6.40 5.73
N PHE A 69 5.67 7.46 6.43
CA PHE A 69 6.60 8.36 7.13
C PHE A 69 7.49 7.58 8.11
N PHE A 70 6.90 6.69 8.91
CA PHE A 70 7.63 5.88 9.86
C PHE A 70 8.63 4.96 9.15
N ASP A 71 8.22 4.24 8.11
CA ASP A 71 9.12 3.32 7.39
C ASP A 71 10.30 4.04 6.75
N GLN A 72 10.10 5.26 6.24
CA GLN A 72 11.17 6.05 5.61
C GLN A 72 12.16 6.61 6.65
N ASN A 73 11.67 6.99 7.84
CA ASN A 73 12.49 7.69 8.83
C ASN A 73 13.01 6.77 9.94
N TYR A 74 12.34 5.64 10.17
CA TYR A 74 12.77 4.63 11.11
C TYR A 74 13.89 3.80 10.46
N LYS A 75 15.13 4.15 10.80
CA LYS A 75 16.33 3.50 10.22
C LYS A 75 16.48 2.02 10.60
N GLY A 76 15.67 1.52 11.53
CA GLY A 76 15.68 0.15 12.04
C GLY A 76 17.03 -0.25 12.64
N SER A 77 16.99 -0.88 13.82
CA SER A 77 17.99 -1.92 14.08
C SER A 77 17.68 -3.04 13.08
N ARG A 78 18.37 -3.05 11.92
CA ARG A 78 18.26 -4.11 10.92
C ARG A 78 18.72 -5.43 11.51
N THR A 79 17.78 -6.26 11.95
CA THR A 79 17.92 -7.71 12.03
C THR A 79 16.65 -8.37 11.50
N GLY A 80 16.63 -8.66 10.19
CA GLY A 80 15.99 -9.85 9.62
C GLY A 80 14.61 -9.72 8.95
N ALA A 81 14.49 -10.38 7.79
CA ALA A 81 13.31 -10.77 6.99
C ALA A 81 12.77 -9.72 5.99
N THR A 82 13.32 -9.57 4.78
CA THR A 82 13.28 -10.39 3.54
C THR A 82 11.95 -10.38 2.78
N ASP A 83 11.96 -9.63 1.70
CA ASP A 83 10.95 -9.51 0.66
C ASP A 83 10.76 -10.82 -0.15
N SER A 84 9.51 -11.13 -0.50
CA SER A 84 9.19 -12.11 -1.54
C SER A 84 8.38 -11.44 -2.65
N ALA A 85 8.91 -11.48 -3.86
CA ALA A 85 8.20 -11.24 -5.10
C ALA A 85 8.53 -12.38 -6.04
N ALA A 86 7.52 -13.02 -6.59
CA ALA A 86 7.60 -14.25 -7.39
C ALA A 86 7.48 -13.99 -8.89
N LYS A 87 7.84 -15.04 -9.68
CA LYS A 87 7.51 -15.52 -11.06
C LYS A 87 8.69 -16.08 -11.87
N ALA A 88 8.36 -17.05 -12.71
CA ALA A 88 8.96 -17.36 -14.02
C ALA A 88 7.95 -16.83 -15.09
N PRO A 89 8.02 -16.98 -16.44
CA PRO A 89 8.79 -17.96 -17.21
C PRO A 89 9.19 -17.52 -18.64
N LYS A 90 9.85 -18.43 -19.36
CA LYS A 90 9.60 -18.85 -20.76
C LYS A 90 10.83 -19.54 -21.36
N GLN A 91 10.52 -20.38 -22.34
CA GLN A 91 11.14 -21.64 -22.72
C GLN A 91 11.40 -21.64 -24.24
N GLY A 92 12.45 -22.35 -24.67
CA GLY A 92 12.84 -22.61 -26.07
C GLY A 92 14.37 -22.50 -26.20
N ASN A 93 15.12 -23.35 -26.90
CA ASN A 93 14.83 -24.49 -27.74
C ASN A 93 16.12 -25.35 -27.84
N ARG A 94 15.91 -26.66 -27.84
CA ARG A 94 16.70 -27.82 -28.30
C ARG A 94 18.00 -27.59 -29.10
N SER A 95 19.03 -28.38 -28.76
CA SER A 95 19.77 -29.34 -29.62
C SER A 95 20.83 -30.02 -28.74
N GLY A 96 21.09 -31.33 -28.80
CA GLY A 96 21.73 -32.01 -29.92
C GLY A 96 23.05 -32.61 -29.40
N SER A 97 23.18 -33.93 -29.52
CA SER A 97 24.29 -34.80 -29.10
C SER A 97 25.68 -34.37 -29.64
N THR A 98 26.76 -34.52 -28.86
CA THR A 98 27.87 -35.48 -29.14
C THR A 98 29.01 -35.40 -28.11
N ALA A 99 29.71 -36.52 -28.00
CA ALA A 99 30.67 -36.93 -26.96
C ALA A 99 32.09 -36.35 -27.10
N GLY A 100 32.88 -36.44 -26.02
CA GLY A 100 34.34 -36.30 -26.06
C GLY A 100 35.00 -36.20 -24.68
N SER A 101 35.87 -37.16 -24.36
CA SER A 101 36.51 -37.41 -23.06
C SER A 101 37.67 -36.47 -22.67
N ALA A 102 37.96 -36.50 -21.36
CA ALA A 102 39.28 -36.50 -20.69
C ALA A 102 39.97 -35.19 -20.25
N GLN A 103 40.04 -35.08 -18.91
CA GLN A 103 41.21 -34.84 -18.04
C GLN A 103 41.89 -33.44 -17.92
N HIS A 104 41.93 -33.01 -16.64
CA HIS A 104 42.99 -32.27 -15.91
C HIS A 104 43.52 -30.93 -16.46
N ALA A 105 43.21 -29.82 -15.77
CA ALA A 105 44.12 -29.18 -14.80
C ALA A 105 43.65 -27.76 -14.44
N LYS A 106 43.85 -27.42 -13.17
CA LYS A 106 43.56 -26.15 -12.50
C LYS A 106 44.56 -25.07 -12.94
N VAL A 107 44.10 -23.80 -13.06
CA VAL A 107 44.66 -22.57 -12.45
C VAL A 107 44.04 -21.30 -13.07
N THR A 108 43.28 -20.60 -12.22
CA THR A 108 43.03 -19.15 -12.06
C THR A 108 43.09 -18.15 -13.24
N GLY A 109 42.01 -17.36 -13.38
CA GLY A 109 42.10 -15.89 -13.36
C GLY A 109 41.47 -15.07 -14.51
N SER A 110 40.26 -14.51 -14.24
CA SER A 110 39.66 -13.28 -14.81
C SER A 110 39.22 -13.29 -16.30
N SER A 111 38.14 -12.69 -16.80
CA SER A 111 36.90 -12.06 -16.30
C SER A 111 36.18 -11.50 -17.55
N GLY A 112 34.88 -11.74 -17.72
CA GLY A 112 34.02 -11.12 -18.75
C GLY A 112 32.54 -11.41 -18.43
N PRO A 113 31.62 -10.44 -18.54
CA PRO A 113 30.38 -10.42 -17.75
C PRO A 113 29.32 -11.32 -18.39
N SER A 114 29.11 -12.49 -17.80
CA SER A 114 27.86 -13.21 -17.92
C SER A 114 26.83 -12.46 -17.09
N THR A 115 25.97 -11.65 -17.71
CA THR A 115 24.77 -11.10 -17.04
C THR A 115 24.02 -12.26 -16.42
N ASP A 116 23.94 -12.21 -15.10
CA ASP A 116 23.70 -13.33 -14.23
C ASP A 116 22.33 -13.95 -14.51
N ALA A 117 22.25 -15.26 -14.73
CA ALA A 117 21.00 -16.00 -14.84
C ALA A 117 20.03 -15.72 -13.65
N LYS A 118 20.60 -15.25 -12.55
CA LYS A 118 19.93 -14.73 -11.35
C LYS A 118 19.10 -13.46 -11.61
N GLU A 119 19.59 -12.52 -12.41
CA GLU A 119 18.88 -11.28 -12.77
C GLU A 119 17.62 -11.58 -13.60
N LEU A 120 17.70 -12.57 -14.51
CA LEU A 120 16.55 -13.01 -15.30
C LEU A 120 15.50 -13.76 -14.45
N GLU A 121 15.94 -14.50 -13.44
CA GLU A 121 15.02 -15.13 -12.47
C GLU A 121 14.34 -14.06 -11.59
N ASP A 122 15.07 -13.02 -11.20
CA ASP A 122 14.55 -11.91 -10.39
C ASP A 122 13.55 -11.02 -11.16
N LEU A 123 13.76 -10.79 -12.47
CA LEU A 123 12.85 -10.06 -13.35
C LEU A 123 11.60 -10.83 -13.73
N ARG A 124 11.73 -12.16 -13.88
CA ARG A 124 10.53 -12.98 -14.00
C ARG A 124 9.82 -12.96 -12.69
N ARG A 125 10.55 -13.06 -11.57
CA ARG A 125 10.04 -12.66 -10.26
C ARG A 125 9.59 -11.21 -10.34
N GLN A 126 8.97 -10.51 -9.41
CA GLN A 126 8.41 -9.17 -9.73
C GLN A 126 7.26 -9.15 -10.78
N ILE A 127 7.37 -9.68 -12.00
CA ILE A 127 6.25 -9.82 -12.94
C ILE A 127 5.14 -10.69 -12.32
N ALA A 128 5.39 -11.72 -11.47
CA ALA A 128 4.29 -12.48 -10.80
C ALA A 128 3.62 -11.59 -9.87
N LYS A 129 4.44 -10.96 -9.04
CA LYS A 129 3.95 -10.12 -7.99
C LYS A 129 3.05 -9.06 -8.60
N SER A 130 3.49 -8.44 -9.70
CA SER A 130 2.71 -7.47 -10.45
C SER A 130 1.42 -8.06 -11.03
N GLN A 131 1.42 -9.23 -11.68
CA GLN A 131 0.14 -9.78 -12.19
C GLN A 131 -0.77 -10.32 -11.08
N LEU A 132 -0.23 -10.87 -9.99
CA LEU A 132 -0.99 -11.29 -8.80
C LEU A 132 -1.64 -10.07 -8.15
N GLU A 133 -0.93 -8.96 -8.08
CA GLU A 133 -1.43 -7.69 -7.55
C GLU A 133 -2.48 -7.09 -8.48
N SER A 134 -2.25 -7.05 -9.79
CA SER A 134 -3.25 -6.64 -10.78
C SER A 134 -4.50 -7.51 -10.71
N GLN A 135 -4.34 -8.82 -10.57
CA GLN A 135 -5.47 -9.76 -10.47
C GLN A 135 -6.22 -9.61 -9.15
N PHE A 136 -5.50 -9.41 -8.04
CA PHE A 136 -6.10 -9.14 -6.73
C PHE A 136 -6.94 -7.86 -6.73
N TYR A 137 -6.47 -6.78 -7.38
CA TYR A 137 -7.24 -5.56 -7.50
C TYR A 137 -8.39 -5.69 -8.49
N PHE A 138 -8.19 -6.42 -9.59
CA PHE A 138 -9.25 -6.75 -10.54
C PHE A 138 -10.40 -7.52 -9.87
N ASP A 139 -10.09 -8.57 -9.11
CA ASP A 139 -11.09 -9.39 -8.42
C ASP A 139 -11.91 -8.54 -7.44
N LYS A 140 -11.26 -7.62 -6.71
CA LYS A 140 -11.96 -6.68 -5.81
C LYS A 140 -12.87 -5.70 -6.54
N LEU A 141 -12.43 -5.16 -7.67
CA LEU A 141 -13.24 -4.24 -8.47
C LEU A 141 -14.42 -4.98 -9.09
N HIS A 142 -14.22 -6.22 -9.54
CA HIS A 142 -15.27 -7.08 -10.07
C HIS A 142 -16.29 -7.47 -8.99
N GLU A 143 -15.86 -7.76 -7.76
CA GLU A 143 -16.78 -7.97 -6.63
C GLU A 143 -17.65 -6.73 -6.38
N ILE A 144 -17.06 -5.53 -6.39
CA ILE A 144 -17.80 -4.27 -6.22
C ILE A 144 -18.80 -4.08 -7.36
N GLU A 145 -18.40 -4.33 -8.60
CA GLU A 145 -19.28 -4.27 -9.78
C GLU A 145 -20.51 -5.18 -9.62
N ILE A 146 -20.31 -6.44 -9.22
CA ILE A 146 -21.42 -7.39 -8.97
C ILE A 146 -22.37 -6.87 -7.88
N TYR A 147 -21.83 -6.35 -6.77
CA TYR A 147 -22.66 -5.81 -5.69
C TYR A 147 -23.47 -4.59 -6.13
N MET A 148 -22.89 -3.76 -7.01
CA MET A 148 -23.52 -2.57 -7.55
C MET A 148 -24.69 -2.91 -8.48
N ASP A 149 -24.51 -3.89 -9.37
CA ASP A 149 -25.58 -4.39 -10.24
C ASP A 149 -26.77 -4.93 -9.44
N GLN A 150 -26.49 -5.75 -8.42
CA GLN A 150 -27.52 -6.27 -7.51
C GLN A 150 -28.27 -5.14 -6.79
N MET A 151 -27.55 -4.12 -6.32
CA MET A 151 -28.13 -2.97 -5.65
C MET A 151 -29.00 -2.13 -6.60
N ASN A 152 -28.60 -1.96 -7.85
CA ASN A 152 -29.39 -1.27 -8.88
C ASN A 152 -30.68 -2.02 -9.23
N GLU A 153 -30.61 -3.35 -9.38
CA GLU A 153 -31.79 -4.18 -9.64
C GLU A 153 -32.80 -4.07 -8.48
N LEU A 154 -32.32 -4.13 -7.24
CA LEU A 154 -33.15 -3.96 -6.04
C LEU A 154 -33.71 -2.53 -5.93
N MET A 155 -32.91 -1.49 -6.18
CA MET A 155 -33.37 -0.10 -6.18
C MET A 155 -34.42 0.20 -7.25
N THR A 156 -34.40 -0.53 -8.37
CA THR A 156 -35.42 -0.40 -9.43
C THR A 156 -36.76 -1.00 -9.00
N GLN A 157 -36.75 -2.01 -8.13
CA GLN A 157 -37.96 -2.64 -7.59
C GLN A 157 -38.57 -1.87 -6.42
N VAL A 158 -37.74 -1.18 -5.64
CA VAL A 158 -38.19 -0.34 -4.53
C VAL A 158 -38.33 1.10 -5.03
N GLU A 159 -39.51 1.44 -5.56
CA GLU A 159 -39.86 2.79 -5.97
C GLU A 159 -39.99 3.71 -4.72
N ILE A 160 -38.87 4.07 -4.10
CA ILE A 160 -38.83 5.02 -2.99
C ILE A 160 -38.88 6.42 -3.58
N ALA A 161 -40.05 7.06 -3.48
CA ALA A 161 -40.25 8.48 -3.69
C ALA A 161 -39.60 9.28 -2.54
N GLU A 162 -38.26 9.26 -2.46
CA GLU A 162 -37.51 10.17 -1.59
C GLU A 162 -37.05 11.40 -2.38
N PRO A 163 -37.00 12.59 -1.74
CA PRO A 163 -36.65 13.83 -2.42
C PRO A 163 -35.22 13.77 -2.97
N GLU A 164 -35.09 14.03 -4.27
CA GLU A 164 -33.85 13.98 -5.08
C GLU A 164 -32.66 14.77 -4.49
N ASP A 165 -32.92 15.73 -3.60
CA ASP A 165 -31.91 16.64 -3.02
C ASP A 165 -31.20 16.10 -1.75
N SER A 166 -31.37 14.83 -1.38
CA SER A 166 -30.64 14.25 -0.24
C SER A 166 -29.17 13.95 -0.62
N PRO A 167 -28.16 14.49 0.09
CA PRO A 167 -26.75 14.22 -0.18
C PRO A 167 -26.33 12.77 0.16
N PHE A 168 -27.20 11.99 0.81
CA PHE A 168 -27.04 10.56 1.06
C PHE A 168 -27.92 9.70 0.14
N TYR A 169 -28.47 10.29 -0.94
CA TYR A 169 -29.24 9.55 -1.92
C TYR A 169 -28.35 8.47 -2.55
N ILE A 170 -28.68 7.22 -2.26
CA ILE A 170 -27.86 6.06 -2.62
C ILE A 170 -27.56 6.06 -4.12
N LYS A 171 -28.51 6.45 -4.98
CA LYS A 171 -28.29 6.54 -6.44
C LYS A 171 -27.15 7.48 -6.84
N ASN A 172 -26.92 8.58 -6.11
CA ASN A 172 -25.82 9.50 -6.39
C ASN A 172 -24.45 8.90 -6.02
N VAL A 173 -24.41 8.09 -4.96
CA VAL A 173 -23.20 7.35 -4.59
C VAL A 173 -22.95 6.22 -5.58
N VAL A 174 -24.00 5.50 -5.98
CA VAL A 174 -23.92 4.44 -6.98
C VAL A 174 -23.35 4.97 -8.29
N LYS A 175 -23.94 6.03 -8.83
CA LYS A 175 -23.52 6.65 -10.09
C LYS A 175 -22.04 7.07 -10.08
N LYS A 176 -21.56 7.63 -8.96
CA LYS A 176 -20.13 7.99 -8.81
C LYS A 176 -19.20 6.78 -8.78
N ILE A 177 -19.65 5.64 -8.24
CA ILE A 177 -18.86 4.42 -8.23
C ILE A 177 -18.80 3.83 -9.66
N GLU A 178 -19.92 3.83 -10.39
CA GLU A 178 -19.97 3.41 -11.80
C GLU A 178 -19.05 4.26 -12.69
N ASP A 179 -19.07 5.58 -12.54
CA ASP A 179 -18.20 6.50 -13.29
C ASP A 179 -16.71 6.16 -13.09
N ILE A 180 -16.32 5.63 -11.92
CA ILE A 180 -14.95 5.23 -11.61
C ILE A 180 -14.63 3.84 -12.18
N LEU A 181 -15.55 2.89 -12.06
CA LEU A 181 -15.35 1.52 -12.53
C LEU A 181 -15.30 1.42 -14.06
N TYR A 182 -16.07 2.26 -14.76
CA TYR A 182 -16.20 2.25 -16.22
C TYR A 182 -15.41 3.36 -16.93
N ALA A 183 -14.59 4.13 -16.20
CA ALA A 183 -13.74 5.14 -16.81
C ALA A 183 -12.79 4.52 -17.85
N GLU A 184 -12.79 5.06 -19.07
CA GLU A 184 -11.85 4.64 -20.10
C GLU A 184 -10.43 5.09 -19.73
N TYR A 185 -9.46 4.17 -19.87
CA TYR A 185 -8.06 4.48 -19.65
C TYR A 185 -7.51 5.26 -20.84
N HIS A 186 -7.32 6.58 -20.69
CA HIS A 186 -6.63 7.40 -21.68
C HIS A 186 -5.12 7.42 -21.39
N GLN A 187 -4.32 6.98 -22.39
CA GLN A 187 -2.85 6.96 -22.35
C GLN A 187 -2.23 8.35 -22.47
#